data_AF-A0A4Q7L724-F1
#
_entry.id   AF-A0A4Q7L724-F1
#
_cell.length_a   1.000
_cell.length_b   1.000
_cell.length_c   1.000
_cell.angle_alpha   90.00
_cell.angle_beta   90.00
_cell.angle_gamma   90.00
#
_symmetry.space_group_name_H-M   'P 1'
#
loop_
_entity.id
_entity.type
_entity.pdbx_description
1 polymer ?
#
loop_
_entity_poly.entity_id
_entity_poly.type
_entity_poly.pdbx_seq_one_letter_code
_entity_poly.pdbx_strand_id
1 'polypeptide(L)'
;MTERWGSRFERPLGAAALARLSLGEDERLLWATMLFGARRVGYDVRGLDEQGQPKRSLLGRGASAAANVAGGAALTVLAGGGDGDNGSRPDAPRPPMVVPFGGAPDCLAAQLFRRDGLPDYDPILVALTAGRLAVLVQREEPEESKPTSMLGKAARFGLAVGKGLAESGKAAVDIFSDRVKYYGRNVEGKPVWTPEMAPFGEMPRDRIGGVAPAQRRALKQDFPCLRVSFVDDSGLDLVLGGQDPSVPVDARADGGRAMSDLAAWLQPGERLMVRLPAVPGWVGARIGGTQAIPYTPARRMPEVHADPPRWPLPTERPMDDEDWPDDPTLAYWVWARDPEQDAVRFADHFAAGRAQATLVITDRRLAIVYPRRVLEPPAEPAPEGYTTFEESAGPSLRALTAPHVGRSAPPSSAVRLDFHDGSTLLVAHPEAAHGIRHTGTWT
;
A
#
# COMPACT_ATOMS: atom_id res chain seq x y z
N MET A 1 16.75 6.12 -10.09
CA MET A 1 15.88 5.02 -9.61
C MET A 1 15.52 5.11 -8.12
N THR A 2 16.27 5.80 -7.27
CA THR A 2 16.00 5.93 -5.81
C THR A 2 14.82 6.84 -5.45
N GLU A 3 14.48 7.84 -6.26
CA GLU A 3 13.38 8.78 -5.94
C GLU A 3 11.99 8.15 -5.99
N ARG A 4 11.75 7.18 -6.87
CA ARG A 4 10.41 6.54 -7.01
C ARG A 4 10.04 5.69 -5.78
N TRP A 5 11.04 5.13 -5.09
CA TRP A 5 10.85 4.26 -3.92
C TRP A 5 10.83 5.01 -2.58
N GLY A 6 11.38 6.23 -2.49
CA GLY A 6 11.27 7.06 -1.27
C GLY A 6 9.83 7.23 -0.82
N SER A 7 8.92 7.35 -1.79
CA SER A 7 7.47 7.46 -1.57
C SER A 7 6.83 6.26 -0.86
N ARG A 8 7.48 5.08 -0.83
CA ARG A 8 6.95 3.91 -0.13
C ARG A 8 7.16 4.04 1.36
N PHE A 9 8.39 4.33 1.78
CA PHE A 9 8.75 4.47 3.19
C PHE A 9 8.13 5.70 3.85
N GLU A 10 7.55 6.63 3.08
CA GLU A 10 6.77 7.75 3.62
C GLU A 10 5.38 7.35 4.10
N ARG A 11 4.87 6.19 3.66
CA ARG A 11 3.52 5.74 3.97
C ARG A 11 3.42 5.20 5.39
N PRO A 12 2.27 5.35 6.07
CA PRO A 12 1.99 4.58 7.28
C PRO A 12 1.79 3.11 6.92
N LEU A 13 1.54 2.28 7.94
CA LEU A 13 0.98 0.95 7.74
C LEU A 13 -0.29 0.99 6.87
N GLY A 14 -0.49 -0.08 6.10
CA GLY A 14 -1.66 -0.31 5.27
C GLY A 14 -2.93 -0.52 6.09
N ALA A 15 -4.07 -0.53 5.40
CA ALA A 15 -5.38 -0.50 6.02
C ALA A 15 -5.68 -1.75 6.86
N ALA A 16 -5.35 -2.95 6.37
CA ALA A 16 -5.60 -4.18 7.09
C ALA A 16 -4.70 -4.33 8.32
N ALA A 17 -3.41 -4.00 8.22
CA ALA A 17 -2.51 -3.99 9.36
C ALA A 17 -3.01 -3.00 10.43
N LEU A 18 -3.38 -1.78 10.05
CA LEU A 18 -3.93 -0.80 10.99
C LEU A 18 -5.27 -1.23 11.60
N ALA A 19 -6.14 -1.85 10.81
CA ALA A 19 -7.43 -2.33 11.29
C ALA A 19 -7.22 -3.33 12.43
N ARG A 20 -6.35 -4.32 12.23
CA ARG A 20 -6.07 -5.37 13.22
C ARG A 20 -5.59 -4.85 14.56
N LEU A 21 -4.82 -3.77 14.57
CA LEU A 21 -4.39 -3.14 15.82
C LEU A 21 -5.56 -2.58 16.64
N SER A 22 -6.71 -2.40 16.01
CA SER A 22 -7.95 -1.90 16.62
C SER A 22 -9.01 -3.00 16.82
N LEU A 23 -8.73 -4.23 16.39
CA LEU A 23 -9.65 -5.36 16.53
C LEU A 23 -9.33 -6.17 17.80
N GLY A 24 -10.34 -6.90 18.31
CA GLY A 24 -10.10 -7.90 19.35
C GLY A 24 -9.29 -9.08 18.81
N GLU A 25 -8.61 -9.82 19.69
CA GLU A 25 -7.71 -10.94 19.32
C GLU A 25 -8.41 -12.03 18.48
N ASP A 26 -9.68 -12.32 18.76
CA ASP A 26 -10.48 -13.33 18.06
C ASP A 26 -11.24 -12.79 16.84
N GLU A 27 -11.16 -11.47 16.59
CA GLU A 27 -11.94 -10.83 15.54
C GLU A 27 -11.26 -10.98 14.17
N ARG A 28 -11.81 -11.86 13.33
CA ARG A 28 -11.29 -12.10 11.98
C ARG A 28 -11.59 -10.92 11.05
N LEU A 29 -10.52 -10.25 10.59
CA LEU A 29 -10.60 -9.27 9.51
C LEU A 29 -10.91 -9.95 8.16
N LEU A 30 -11.87 -9.39 7.42
CA LEU A 30 -12.20 -9.81 6.06
C LEU A 30 -11.53 -8.90 5.02
N TRP A 31 -11.68 -7.58 5.17
CA TRP A 31 -10.96 -6.59 4.38
C TRP A 31 -10.94 -5.23 5.09
N ALA A 32 -10.02 -4.36 4.70
CA ALA A 32 -10.00 -2.96 5.16
C ALA A 32 -9.58 -2.00 4.04
N THR A 33 -10.04 -0.75 4.07
CA THR A 33 -9.60 0.30 3.14
C THR A 33 -9.31 1.60 3.88
N MET A 34 -8.33 2.35 3.39
CA MET A 34 -7.97 3.66 3.90
C MET A 34 -8.54 4.74 3.00
N LEU A 35 -9.26 5.69 3.60
CA LEU A 35 -9.77 6.88 2.94
C LEU A 35 -8.97 8.08 3.45
N PHE A 36 -8.52 8.94 2.54
CA PHE A 36 -7.76 10.13 2.91
C PHE A 36 -8.67 11.36 2.97
N GLY A 37 -9.24 11.62 4.16
CA GLY A 37 -10.06 12.79 4.51
C GLY A 37 -11.55 12.70 4.18
N ALA A 38 -12.41 13.38 4.95
CA ALA A 38 -13.86 13.40 4.76
C ALA A 38 -14.31 13.95 3.40
N ARG A 39 -13.47 14.74 2.71
CA ARG A 39 -13.74 15.19 1.33
C ARG A 39 -13.84 14.05 0.32
N ARG A 40 -13.46 12.83 0.71
CA ARG A 40 -13.62 11.60 -0.08
C ARG A 40 -14.93 10.87 0.21
N VAL A 41 -15.76 11.36 1.13
CA VAL A 41 -17.11 10.83 1.40
C VAL A 41 -18.13 11.69 0.67
N GLY A 42 -18.87 11.10 -0.26
CA GLY A 42 -20.04 11.72 -0.88
C GLY A 42 -21.31 11.06 -0.37
N TYR A 43 -22.45 11.74 -0.34
CA TYR A 43 -23.71 11.16 0.16
C TYR A 43 -24.74 11.03 -0.96
N ASP A 44 -25.39 9.87 -1.02
CA ASP A 44 -26.52 9.56 -1.90
C ASP A 44 -27.72 9.10 -1.07
N VAL A 45 -28.07 9.94 -0.10
CA VAL A 45 -29.14 9.69 0.86
C VAL A 45 -30.26 10.67 0.61
N ARG A 46 -31.49 10.16 0.44
CA ARG A 46 -32.66 11.03 0.23
C ARG A 46 -32.81 11.99 1.41
N GLY A 47 -32.84 13.29 1.11
CA GLY A 47 -32.96 14.36 2.10
C GLY A 47 -31.63 14.97 2.55
N LEU A 48 -30.49 14.39 2.17
CA LEU A 48 -29.15 14.96 2.38
C LEU A 48 -28.55 15.47 1.06
N ASP A 49 -27.74 16.52 1.10
CA ASP A 49 -26.91 16.96 -0.03
C ASP A 49 -25.65 16.07 -0.20
N GLU A 50 -24.82 16.37 -1.19
CA GLU A 50 -23.62 15.57 -1.51
C GLU A 50 -22.60 15.55 -0.36
N GLN A 51 -22.69 16.52 0.56
CA GLN A 51 -21.84 16.67 1.74
C GLN A 51 -22.44 16.04 3.01
N GLY A 52 -23.63 15.44 2.90
CA GLY A 52 -24.34 14.80 4.00
C GLY A 52 -25.14 15.77 4.88
N GLN A 53 -25.31 17.03 4.45
CA GLN A 53 -26.08 18.02 5.19
C GLN A 53 -27.56 17.97 4.77
N PRO A 54 -28.52 18.26 5.67
CA PRO A 54 -29.93 18.29 5.31
C PRO A 54 -30.20 19.28 4.15
N LYS A 55 -30.89 18.82 3.10
CA LYS A 55 -31.29 19.70 2.00
C LYS A 55 -32.22 20.77 2.56
N ARG A 56 -31.81 22.04 2.47
CA ARG A 56 -32.70 23.17 2.81
C ARG A 56 -33.95 23.05 1.94
N SER A 57 -35.11 22.88 2.56
CA SER A 57 -36.39 22.72 1.86
C SER A 57 -36.55 23.81 0.80
N LEU A 58 -36.90 23.41 -0.43
CA LEU A 58 -37.17 24.31 -1.55
C LEU A 58 -38.28 25.34 -1.27
N LEU A 59 -39.00 25.23 -0.14
CA LEU A 59 -39.95 26.23 0.36
C LEU A 59 -39.33 27.61 0.64
N GLY A 60 -38.00 27.75 0.64
CA GLY A 60 -37.31 29.05 0.72
C GLY A 60 -36.75 29.59 -0.60
N ARG A 61 -36.93 28.90 -1.74
CA ARG A 61 -36.42 29.34 -3.05
C ARG A 61 -37.51 29.24 -4.11
N GLY A 62 -38.35 30.28 -4.17
CA GLY A 62 -39.10 30.56 -5.38
C GLY A 62 -38.16 30.79 -6.57
N ALA A 63 -38.56 30.28 -7.73
CA ALA A 63 -38.00 30.49 -9.06
C ALA A 63 -36.66 29.78 -9.39
N SER A 64 -36.75 28.52 -9.82
CA SER A 64 -36.12 28.01 -11.08
C SER A 64 -36.41 26.51 -11.27
N ALA A 65 -37.52 26.21 -11.94
CA ALA A 65 -37.75 24.91 -12.60
C ALA A 65 -36.99 24.93 -13.96
N ALA A 66 -36.47 23.85 -14.52
CA ALA A 66 -36.93 22.48 -14.50
C ALA A 66 -35.78 21.51 -14.86
N ALA A 67 -35.72 20.35 -14.20
CA ALA A 67 -35.37 19.04 -14.79
C ALA A 67 -35.22 18.00 -13.65
N ASN A 68 -36.28 17.24 -13.37
CA ASN A 68 -36.19 16.01 -12.58
C ASN A 68 -36.74 14.87 -13.45
N VAL A 69 -35.84 14.00 -13.91
CA VAL A 69 -36.18 12.64 -14.36
C VAL A 69 -35.66 11.69 -13.29
N ALA A 70 -36.54 10.79 -12.85
CA ALA A 70 -36.28 9.76 -11.87
C ALA A 70 -35.26 8.73 -12.37
N GLY A 71 -34.36 8.29 -11.50
CA GLY A 71 -33.47 7.14 -11.73
C GLY A 71 -32.00 7.52 -11.90
N GLY A 72 -31.28 7.60 -10.78
CA GLY A 72 -29.84 7.87 -10.72
C GLY A 72 -29.57 9.28 -10.22
N ALA A 73 -29.25 9.41 -8.92
CA ALA A 73 -28.75 10.65 -8.34
C ALA A 73 -27.46 11.05 -9.07
N ALA A 74 -27.63 11.92 -10.05
CA ALA A 74 -26.57 12.35 -10.92
C ALA A 74 -25.77 13.42 -10.17
N LEU A 75 -24.61 13.01 -9.66
CA LEU A 75 -23.49 13.78 -9.10
C LEU A 75 -22.91 14.74 -10.18
N THR A 76 -23.76 15.59 -10.75
CA THR A 76 -23.56 16.26 -12.05
C THR A 76 -23.07 17.70 -11.92
N VAL A 77 -23.02 18.27 -10.72
CA VAL A 77 -22.69 19.70 -10.56
C VAL A 77 -21.18 19.97 -10.53
N LEU A 78 -20.34 18.94 -10.65
CA LEU A 78 -18.88 19.08 -10.70
C LEU A 78 -18.29 19.20 -12.13
N ALA A 79 -19.11 19.10 -13.18
CA ALA A 79 -18.62 19.26 -14.56
C ALA A 79 -18.76 20.71 -15.03
N GLY A 80 -17.75 21.53 -14.73
CA GLY A 80 -17.52 22.76 -15.49
C GLY A 80 -17.38 22.40 -16.97
N GLY A 81 -18.30 22.91 -17.79
CA GLY A 81 -18.30 22.70 -19.24
C GLY A 81 -17.04 23.26 -19.87
N GLY A 82 -16.33 22.41 -20.61
CA GLY A 82 -15.18 22.76 -21.43
C GLY A 82 -14.87 21.60 -22.34
N ASP A 83 -15.40 21.65 -23.56
CA ASP A 83 -15.00 20.74 -24.64
C ASP A 83 -13.52 20.93 -24.93
N GLY A 84 -12.79 19.82 -25.02
CA GLY A 84 -11.46 19.80 -25.62
C GLY A 84 -10.33 19.38 -24.68
N ASP A 85 -9.72 18.27 -25.10
CA ASP A 85 -8.34 17.85 -24.86
C ASP A 85 -8.08 16.85 -23.73
N ASN A 86 -7.59 15.68 -24.14
CA ASN A 86 -7.44 14.44 -23.36
C ASN A 86 -6.10 14.44 -22.58
N GLY A 87 -5.74 15.59 -22.01
CA GLY A 87 -4.63 15.73 -21.08
C GLY A 87 -5.20 15.76 -19.66
N SER A 88 -4.86 14.77 -18.84
CA SER A 88 -5.25 14.67 -17.42
C SER A 88 -4.95 15.98 -16.68
N ARG A 89 -5.93 16.89 -16.60
CA ARG A 89 -5.82 18.09 -15.76
C ARG A 89 -5.73 17.62 -14.30
N PRO A 90 -4.70 18.04 -13.54
CA PRO A 90 -4.52 17.65 -12.13
C PRO A 90 -5.69 18.07 -11.22
N ASP A 91 -6.58 18.95 -11.70
CA ASP A 91 -7.71 19.52 -10.94
C ASP A 91 -9.09 18.94 -11.30
N ALA A 92 -9.17 17.89 -12.12
CA ALA A 92 -10.46 17.26 -12.37
C ALA A 92 -11.03 16.69 -11.05
N PRO A 93 -12.31 16.97 -10.72
CA PRO A 93 -12.92 16.46 -9.51
C PRO A 93 -12.88 14.93 -9.52
N ARG A 94 -12.25 14.34 -8.51
CA ARG A 94 -12.19 12.88 -8.35
C ARG A 94 -13.51 12.39 -7.76
N PRO A 95 -14.01 11.21 -8.15
CA PRO A 95 -15.18 10.63 -7.50
C PRO A 95 -14.93 10.44 -6.00
N PRO A 96 -15.98 10.50 -5.17
CA PRO A 96 -15.88 10.10 -3.77
C PRO A 96 -15.40 8.63 -3.69
N MET A 97 -14.56 8.32 -2.71
CA MET A 97 -14.09 6.96 -2.46
C MET A 97 -15.12 6.14 -1.68
N VAL A 98 -15.94 6.79 -0.87
CA VAL A 98 -17.04 6.14 -0.15
C VAL A 98 -18.30 6.92 -0.33
N VAL A 99 -19.40 6.20 -0.59
CA VAL A 99 -20.70 6.81 -0.65
C VAL A 99 -21.75 6.04 0.13
N PRO A 100 -22.17 6.57 1.30
CA PRO A 100 -23.40 6.14 1.96
C PRO A 100 -24.61 6.42 1.06
N PHE A 101 -25.48 5.43 0.89
CA PHE A 101 -26.72 5.55 0.15
C PHE A 101 -27.91 5.08 0.99
N GLY A 102 -29.10 5.66 0.77
CA GLY A 102 -30.30 5.25 1.51
C GLY A 102 -31.55 6.09 1.24
N GLY A 103 -32.70 5.55 1.64
CA GLY A 103 -34.02 6.13 1.40
C GLY A 103 -34.44 7.27 2.34
N ALA A 104 -33.71 7.49 3.44
CA ALA A 104 -34.02 8.52 4.44
C ALA A 104 -32.74 9.00 5.18
N PRO A 105 -32.72 10.23 5.75
CA PRO A 105 -31.56 10.78 6.46
C PRO A 105 -31.15 10.02 7.72
N ASP A 106 -32.06 9.24 8.30
CA ASP A 106 -31.88 8.43 9.50
C ASP A 106 -31.62 6.95 9.18
N CYS A 107 -31.37 6.59 7.92
CA CYS A 107 -30.98 5.23 7.56
C CYS A 107 -29.64 4.80 8.19
N LEU A 108 -29.42 3.49 8.30
CA LEU A 108 -28.23 2.91 8.94
C LEU A 108 -26.92 3.42 8.34
N ALA A 109 -26.85 3.60 7.02
CA ALA A 109 -25.66 4.14 6.35
C ALA A 109 -25.34 5.59 6.74
N ALA A 110 -26.36 6.45 6.80
CA ALA A 110 -26.19 7.84 7.23
C ALA A 110 -25.82 7.95 8.71
N GLN A 111 -26.34 7.05 9.56
CA GLN A 111 -25.97 6.99 10.97
C GLN A 111 -24.52 6.55 11.21
N LEU A 112 -24.03 5.61 10.40
CA LEU A 112 -22.66 5.09 10.46
C LEU A 112 -21.63 6.12 10.01
N PHE A 113 -21.93 6.85 8.93
CA PHE A 113 -21.12 7.94 8.41
C PHE A 113 -21.80 9.27 8.71
N ARG A 114 -22.04 9.59 9.98
CA ARG A 114 -22.51 10.93 10.33
C ARG A 114 -21.44 11.95 9.98
N ARG A 115 -21.80 12.99 9.22
CA ARG A 115 -20.83 14.03 8.82
C ARG A 115 -20.23 14.75 10.01
N ASP A 116 -21.07 15.00 11.02
CA ASP A 116 -20.66 15.62 12.28
C ASP A 116 -19.73 14.66 13.04
N GLY A 117 -18.46 15.02 13.14
CA GLY A 117 -17.42 14.26 13.82
C GLY A 117 -16.46 13.51 12.91
N LEU A 118 -16.70 13.44 11.59
CA LEU A 118 -15.70 12.90 10.67
C LEU A 118 -14.57 13.93 10.46
N PRO A 119 -13.29 13.52 10.59
CA PRO A 119 -12.16 14.42 10.40
C PRO A 119 -12.04 14.86 8.93
N ASP A 120 -11.79 16.15 8.72
CA ASP A 120 -11.72 16.70 7.36
C ASP A 120 -10.52 16.21 6.56
N TYR A 121 -9.39 15.98 7.23
CA TYR A 121 -8.09 15.69 6.60
C TYR A 121 -7.44 14.39 7.06
N ASP A 122 -7.85 13.83 8.20
CA ASP A 122 -7.22 12.63 8.73
C ASP A 122 -7.69 11.36 8.00
N PRO A 123 -6.89 10.28 8.07
CA PRO A 123 -7.26 9.01 7.50
C PRO A 123 -8.52 8.46 8.20
N ILE A 124 -9.48 8.01 7.39
CA ILE A 124 -10.64 7.23 7.84
C ILE A 124 -10.40 5.81 7.37
N LEU A 125 -10.36 4.87 8.31
CA LEU A 125 -10.18 3.46 8.04
C LEU A 125 -11.53 2.75 8.12
N VAL A 126 -11.91 2.04 7.06
CA VAL A 126 -13.12 1.22 7.04
C VAL A 126 -12.70 -0.24 7.01
N ALA A 127 -13.15 -1.01 7.99
CA ALA A 127 -12.79 -2.41 8.15
C ALA A 127 -14.03 -3.30 8.26
N LEU A 128 -14.13 -4.32 7.42
CA LEU A 128 -15.13 -5.37 7.57
C LEU A 128 -14.49 -6.57 8.25
N THR A 129 -15.13 -7.01 9.32
CA THR A 129 -14.75 -8.21 10.08
C THR A 129 -15.85 -9.26 9.99
N ALA A 130 -15.60 -10.45 10.53
CA ALA A 130 -16.64 -11.47 10.67
C ALA A 130 -17.81 -11.00 11.56
N GLY A 131 -17.58 -10.07 12.49
CA GLY A 131 -18.56 -9.61 13.49
C GLY A 131 -19.22 -8.27 13.19
N ARG A 132 -18.59 -7.41 12.39
CA ARG A 132 -19.08 -6.03 12.16
C ARG A 132 -18.38 -5.34 10.99
N LEU A 133 -18.93 -4.21 10.58
CA LEU A 133 -18.24 -3.18 9.81
C LEU A 133 -17.88 -2.04 10.76
N ALA A 134 -16.59 -1.70 10.85
CA ALA A 134 -16.09 -0.60 11.68
C ALA A 134 -15.59 0.56 10.80
N VAL A 135 -15.91 1.78 11.22
CA VAL A 135 -15.33 3.03 10.74
C VAL A 135 -14.46 3.56 11.86
N LEU A 136 -13.16 3.66 11.60
CA LEU A 136 -12.16 4.10 12.55
C LEU A 136 -11.55 5.41 12.06
N VAL A 137 -11.27 6.33 12.98
CA VAL A 137 -10.61 7.61 12.70
C VAL A 137 -9.33 7.68 13.49
N GLN A 138 -8.34 8.40 12.98
CA GLN A 138 -7.13 8.64 13.74
C GLN A 138 -7.48 9.41 15.03
N ARG A 139 -7.01 8.91 16.18
CA ARG A 139 -7.13 9.62 17.45
C ARG A 139 -6.21 10.84 17.40
N GLU A 140 -6.75 12.03 17.63
CA GLU A 140 -5.93 13.19 17.91
C GLU A 140 -5.16 12.91 19.21
N GLU A 141 -3.84 12.85 19.13
CA GLU A 141 -3.02 12.94 20.34
C GLU A 141 -3.37 14.26 21.02
N PRO A 142 -3.77 14.27 22.30
CA PRO A 142 -4.01 15.52 22.99
C PRO A 142 -2.74 16.35 22.85
N GLU A 143 -2.84 17.52 22.22
CA GLU A 143 -1.70 18.44 22.15
C GLU A 143 -1.28 18.68 23.60
N GLU A 144 -0.19 18.04 24.04
CA GLU A 144 0.46 18.40 25.28
C GLU A 144 0.71 19.90 25.18
N SER A 145 -0.01 20.66 26.01
CA SER A 145 -0.10 22.11 25.91
C SER A 145 1.31 22.69 25.87
N LYS A 146 1.81 22.98 24.66
CA LYS A 146 3.16 23.51 24.52
C LYS A 146 3.13 24.90 25.15
N PRO A 147 3.98 25.18 26.16
CA PRO A 147 3.99 26.47 26.82
C PRO A 147 4.24 27.55 25.77
N THR A 148 3.29 28.49 25.66
CA THR A 148 3.25 29.58 24.71
C THR A 148 4.44 30.53 24.94
N SER A 149 5.57 30.24 24.33
CA SER A 149 6.70 31.18 24.24
C SER A 149 6.70 31.81 22.85
N MET A 150 6.60 33.14 22.81
CA MET A 150 6.48 33.97 21.59
C MET A 150 7.73 33.99 20.68
N LEU A 151 8.72 33.12 20.91
CA LEU A 151 9.93 32.98 20.07
C LEU A 151 9.79 31.94 18.94
N GLY A 152 8.61 31.35 18.74
CA GLY A 152 8.38 30.17 17.89
C GLY A 152 8.02 30.40 16.41
N LYS A 153 8.17 31.61 15.84
CA LYS A 153 7.85 31.83 14.40
C LYS A 153 8.97 31.49 13.43
N ALA A 154 10.22 31.35 13.90
CA ALA A 154 11.34 30.90 13.07
C ALA A 154 11.49 29.36 12.99
N ALA A 155 10.76 28.61 13.82
CA ALA A 155 10.88 27.14 13.91
C ALA A 155 9.90 26.36 13.00
N ARG A 156 8.97 27.04 12.31
CA ARG A 156 7.91 26.39 11.51
C ARG A 156 8.36 25.69 10.23
N PHE A 157 9.65 25.76 9.89
CA PHE A 157 10.26 24.93 8.84
C PHE A 157 11.37 24.00 9.35
N GLY A 158 11.65 23.94 10.67
CA GLY A 158 12.88 23.28 11.14
C GLY A 158 12.90 22.66 12.53
N LEU A 159 11.86 22.69 13.36
CA LEU A 159 11.95 22.07 14.70
C LEU A 159 10.61 21.54 15.21
N ALA A 160 10.44 20.23 15.12
CA ALA A 160 9.58 19.45 16.01
C ALA A 160 10.47 18.57 16.91
N VAL A 161 11.30 19.21 17.75
CA VAL A 161 11.96 18.55 18.91
C VAL A 161 11.95 19.51 20.10
N GLY A 162 11.43 19.03 21.24
CA GLY A 162 11.54 19.63 22.56
C GLY A 162 10.22 19.54 23.34
N LYS A 163 10.14 18.89 24.52
CA LYS A 163 11.12 18.90 25.62
C LYS A 163 11.17 17.60 26.46
N GLY A 164 12.39 17.09 26.62
CA GLY A 164 12.90 16.28 27.75
C GLY A 164 14.40 16.52 27.86
N LEU A 165 14.81 17.68 28.41
CA LEU A 165 16.06 18.38 28.02
C LEU A 165 17.17 18.32 29.08
N ALA A 166 17.56 17.11 29.47
CA ALA A 166 18.87 16.86 30.11
C ALA A 166 19.67 15.73 29.43
N GLU A 167 18.99 14.75 28.80
CA GLU A 167 19.65 13.72 27.96
C GLU A 167 19.64 14.06 26.46
N SER A 168 18.91 15.11 26.07
CA SER A 168 18.66 15.51 24.67
C SER A 168 19.78 16.34 24.00
N GLY A 169 20.92 16.55 24.65
CA GLY A 169 22.05 17.30 24.06
C GLY A 169 22.71 16.57 22.89
N LYS A 170 22.74 15.24 22.91
CA LYS A 170 23.31 14.42 21.81
C LYS A 170 22.36 14.31 20.61
N ALA A 171 21.06 14.14 20.87
CA ALA A 171 20.05 13.99 19.83
C ALA A 171 19.85 15.26 18.99
N ALA A 172 20.01 16.45 19.58
CA ALA A 172 19.90 17.71 18.84
C ALA A 172 21.12 17.96 17.91
N VAL A 173 22.29 17.43 18.25
CA VAL A 173 23.49 17.48 17.37
C VAL A 173 23.37 16.47 16.24
N ASP A 174 22.77 15.30 16.47
CA ASP A 174 22.54 14.31 15.41
C ASP A 174 21.49 14.76 14.36
N ILE A 175 20.60 15.70 14.70
CA ILE A 175 19.61 16.29 13.75
C ILE A 175 20.24 17.29 12.77
N PHE A 176 21.35 17.95 13.16
CA PHE A 176 22.09 18.88 12.29
C PHE A 176 23.25 18.23 11.54
N SER A 177 23.64 17.01 11.92
CA SER A 177 24.46 16.15 11.09
C SER A 177 23.57 15.33 10.16
N ASP A 178 23.94 15.10 8.91
CA ASP A 178 23.22 14.27 7.91
C ASP A 178 22.99 12.77 8.30
N ARG A 179 23.05 12.43 9.59
CA ARG A 179 23.11 11.08 10.13
C ARG A 179 21.79 10.33 10.19
N VAL A 180 20.64 11.00 10.24
CA VAL A 180 19.33 10.33 10.33
C VAL A 180 18.44 10.70 9.15
N LYS A 181 17.96 9.69 8.44
CA LYS A 181 17.07 9.87 7.29
C LYS A 181 15.61 9.79 7.71
N TYR A 182 14.83 10.75 7.24
CA TYR A 182 13.39 10.84 7.48
C TYR A 182 12.62 10.50 6.20
N TYR A 183 11.47 9.86 6.39
CA TYR A 183 10.55 9.45 5.34
C TYR A 183 9.13 9.85 5.79
N GLY A 184 8.79 11.13 5.63
CA GLY A 184 7.55 11.66 6.20
C GLY A 184 7.56 11.52 7.73
N ARG A 185 6.60 10.75 8.29
CA ARG A 185 6.54 10.45 9.72
C ARG A 185 7.43 9.27 10.15
N ASN A 186 7.96 8.51 9.20
CA ASN A 186 8.85 7.38 9.47
C ASN A 186 10.31 7.84 9.55
N VAL A 187 11.11 7.12 10.33
CA VAL A 187 12.51 7.45 10.60
C VAL A 187 13.37 6.21 10.40
N GLU A 188 14.52 6.39 9.77
CA GLU A 188 15.57 5.37 9.68
C GLU A 188 15.80 4.66 11.02
N GLY A 189 15.84 3.33 10.99
CA GLY A 189 16.14 2.51 12.17
C GLY A 189 15.05 2.49 13.25
N LYS A 190 13.90 3.14 13.03
CA LYS A 190 12.74 3.07 13.93
C LYS A 190 11.60 2.29 13.28
N PRO A 191 10.78 1.56 14.05
CA PRO A 191 9.57 0.93 13.54
C PRO A 191 8.70 1.93 12.80
N VAL A 192 8.04 1.47 11.74
CA VAL A 192 7.11 2.28 10.97
C VAL A 192 6.05 2.92 11.88
N TRP A 193 5.85 4.21 11.69
CA TRP A 193 4.88 4.99 12.43
C TRP A 193 3.48 4.42 12.23
N THR A 194 2.77 4.24 13.34
CA THR A 194 1.49 3.59 13.41
C THR A 194 0.52 4.52 14.14
N PRO A 195 -0.43 5.18 13.44
CA PRO A 195 -1.43 6.00 14.11
C PRO A 195 -2.30 5.15 15.04
N GLU A 196 -2.63 5.71 16.21
CA GLU A 196 -3.71 5.17 17.03
C GLU A 196 -5.05 5.45 16.34
N MET A 197 -5.86 4.41 16.16
CA MET A 197 -7.16 4.50 15.52
C MET A 197 -8.24 4.28 16.59
N ALA A 198 -9.27 5.12 16.57
CA ALA A 198 -10.41 5.06 17.48
C ALA A 198 -11.70 4.75 16.71
N PRO A 199 -12.63 3.95 17.27
CA PRO A 199 -13.94 3.74 16.67
C PRO A 199 -14.71 5.05 16.54
N PHE A 200 -15.13 5.36 15.31
CA PHE A 200 -16.05 6.45 15.01
C PHE A 200 -17.50 5.93 14.92
N GLY A 201 -17.69 4.79 14.27
CA GLY A 201 -18.99 4.17 14.09
C GLY A 201 -18.85 2.69 13.75
N GLU A 202 -19.85 1.90 14.13
CA GLU A 202 -19.83 0.46 13.94
C GLU A 202 -21.21 -0.05 13.50
N MET A 203 -21.22 -1.06 12.65
CA MET A 203 -22.41 -1.75 12.20
C MET A 203 -22.26 -3.25 12.49
N PRO A 204 -23.04 -3.83 13.41
CA PRO A 204 -22.93 -5.24 13.75
C PRO A 204 -23.37 -6.13 12.57
N ARG A 205 -22.86 -7.38 12.54
CA ARG A 205 -23.05 -8.31 11.43
C ARG A 205 -24.51 -8.58 11.08
N ASP A 206 -25.39 -8.63 12.07
CA ASP A 206 -26.84 -8.87 11.90
C ASP A 206 -27.57 -7.73 11.18
N ARG A 207 -26.96 -6.54 11.10
CA ARG A 207 -27.45 -5.39 10.33
C ARG A 207 -26.88 -5.32 8.91
N ILE A 208 -25.96 -6.20 8.54
CA ILE A 208 -25.37 -6.28 7.20
C ILE A 208 -26.14 -7.30 6.36
N GLY A 209 -26.91 -6.83 5.39
CA GLY A 209 -27.67 -7.65 4.46
C GLY A 209 -26.80 -8.37 3.42
N GLY A 210 -25.68 -7.78 3.01
CA GLY A 210 -24.76 -8.43 2.08
C GLY A 210 -23.56 -7.58 1.68
N VAL A 211 -22.58 -8.25 1.05
CA VAL A 211 -21.40 -7.61 0.46
C VAL A 211 -21.24 -8.15 -0.96
N ALA A 212 -21.18 -7.27 -1.95
CA ALA A 212 -21.10 -7.67 -3.35
C ALA A 212 -20.33 -6.65 -4.20
N PRO A 213 -19.65 -7.11 -5.28
CA PRO A 213 -19.20 -6.20 -6.33
C PRO A 213 -20.41 -5.44 -6.92
N ALA A 214 -20.22 -4.16 -7.19
CA ALA A 214 -21.22 -3.31 -7.79
C ALA A 214 -20.56 -2.29 -8.74
N GLN A 215 -21.40 -1.52 -9.42
CA GLN A 215 -20.98 -0.40 -10.26
C GLN A 215 -21.66 0.86 -9.75
N ARG A 216 -20.89 1.93 -9.62
CA ARG A 216 -21.39 3.24 -9.21
C ARG A 216 -21.16 4.23 -10.34
N ARG A 217 -22.25 4.81 -10.84
CA ARG A 217 -22.17 5.87 -11.83
C ARG A 217 -21.83 7.20 -11.17
N ALA A 218 -20.72 7.82 -11.55
CA ALA A 218 -20.34 9.18 -11.14
C ALA A 218 -19.67 9.90 -12.32
N LEU A 219 -19.82 11.22 -12.46
CA LEU A 219 -19.16 11.99 -13.52
C LEU A 219 -19.34 11.40 -14.96
N LYS A 220 -20.53 10.82 -15.23
CA LYS A 220 -20.87 10.11 -16.48
C LYS A 220 -20.05 8.84 -16.77
N GLN A 221 -19.29 8.33 -15.81
CA GLN A 221 -18.53 7.09 -15.89
C GLN A 221 -19.05 6.08 -14.86
N ASP A 222 -18.94 4.81 -15.17
CA ASP A 222 -19.21 3.73 -14.22
C ASP A 222 -17.91 3.35 -13.52
N PHE A 223 -17.93 3.37 -12.19
CA PHE A 223 -16.80 3.00 -11.36
C PHE A 223 -17.07 1.67 -10.66
N PRO A 224 -16.13 0.71 -10.71
CA PRO A 224 -16.24 -0.50 -9.92
C PRO A 224 -16.21 -0.14 -8.43
N CYS A 225 -17.12 -0.71 -7.66
CA CYS A 225 -17.17 -0.54 -6.22
C CYS A 225 -17.46 -1.85 -5.49
N LEU A 226 -17.11 -1.89 -4.21
CA LEU A 226 -17.60 -2.91 -3.29
C LEU A 226 -18.79 -2.33 -2.53
N ARG A 227 -19.97 -2.93 -2.70
CA ARG A 227 -21.19 -2.53 -2.00
C ARG A 227 -21.36 -3.33 -0.73
N VAL A 228 -21.58 -2.64 0.39
CA VAL A 228 -22.06 -3.21 1.64
C VAL A 228 -23.50 -2.76 1.84
N SER A 229 -24.44 -3.69 1.73
CA SER A 229 -25.87 -3.43 1.92
C SER A 229 -26.28 -3.73 3.36
N PHE A 230 -27.10 -2.87 3.93
CA PHE A 230 -27.69 -3.03 5.26
C PHE A 230 -29.14 -3.54 5.17
N VAL A 231 -29.69 -3.98 6.29
CA VAL A 231 -31.04 -4.59 6.37
C VAL A 231 -32.20 -3.60 6.14
N ASP A 232 -31.93 -2.30 6.13
CA ASP A 232 -32.91 -1.23 5.85
C ASP A 232 -32.84 -0.69 4.42
N ASP A 233 -32.27 -1.48 3.50
CA ASP A 233 -32.01 -1.13 2.10
C ASP A 233 -31.03 0.04 1.88
N SER A 234 -30.42 0.57 2.96
CA SER A 234 -29.30 1.49 2.87
C SER A 234 -27.97 0.74 2.72
N GLY A 235 -26.87 1.46 2.51
CA GLY A 235 -25.56 0.83 2.43
C GLY A 235 -24.43 1.78 2.09
N LEU A 236 -23.27 1.21 1.81
CA LEU A 236 -22.06 1.93 1.41
C LEU A 236 -21.55 1.40 0.08
N ASP A 237 -21.22 2.30 -0.84
CA ASP A 237 -20.39 1.96 -2.00
C ASP A 237 -18.95 2.42 -1.73
N LEU A 238 -18.02 1.46 -1.71
CA LEU A 238 -16.58 1.72 -1.64
C LEU A 238 -16.04 1.74 -3.06
N VAL A 239 -15.87 2.93 -3.62
CA VAL A 239 -15.37 3.14 -4.97
C VAL A 239 -13.89 2.77 -4.99
N LEU A 240 -13.58 1.67 -5.67
CA LEU A 240 -12.21 1.18 -5.79
C LEU A 240 -11.51 2.08 -6.80
N GLY A 241 -10.74 3.03 -6.29
CA GLY A 241 -10.00 3.99 -7.10
C GLY A 241 -9.00 3.26 -7.99
N GLY A 242 -9.32 3.14 -9.26
CA GLY A 242 -8.42 2.57 -10.24
C GLY A 242 -9.01 2.75 -11.62
N GLN A 243 -8.18 3.25 -12.54
CA GLN A 243 -8.39 2.94 -13.94
C GLN A 243 -8.66 1.44 -14.08
N ASP A 244 -9.56 1.11 -15.00
CA ASP A 244 -9.85 -0.27 -15.38
C ASP A 244 -8.53 -1.07 -15.43
N PRO A 245 -8.38 -2.15 -14.64
CA PRO A 245 -7.18 -2.98 -14.63
C PRO A 245 -6.88 -3.60 -16.00
N SER A 246 -7.83 -3.53 -16.94
CA SER A 246 -7.63 -3.90 -18.35
C SER A 246 -6.79 -2.89 -19.13
N VAL A 247 -6.62 -1.65 -18.65
CA VAL A 247 -5.75 -0.65 -19.27
C VAL A 247 -4.30 -0.99 -18.89
N PRO A 248 -3.50 -1.56 -19.82
CA PRO A 248 -2.12 -1.84 -19.51
C PRO A 248 -1.43 -0.51 -19.22
N VAL A 249 -0.93 -0.34 -18.00
CA VAL A 249 0.09 0.66 -17.73
C VAL A 249 1.23 0.33 -18.68
N ASP A 250 1.62 1.27 -19.54
CA ASP A 250 2.69 1.09 -20.51
C ASP A 250 4.00 0.75 -19.77
N ALA A 251 4.23 -0.55 -19.54
CA ALA A 251 5.45 -1.11 -18.95
C ALA A 251 6.70 -0.88 -19.85
N ARG A 252 6.55 -0.11 -20.93
CA ARG A 252 7.58 0.24 -21.89
C ARG A 252 8.49 1.37 -21.43
N ALA A 253 8.10 2.17 -20.45
CA ALA A 253 8.85 3.39 -20.11
C ALA A 253 10.26 3.11 -19.51
N ASP A 254 10.47 1.99 -18.81
CA ASP A 254 11.78 1.62 -18.24
C ASP A 254 12.42 0.37 -18.87
N GLY A 255 11.68 -0.40 -19.69
CA GLY A 255 12.13 -1.70 -20.20
C GLY A 255 13.28 -1.65 -21.21
N GLY A 256 13.41 -0.56 -21.98
CA GLY A 256 14.36 -0.49 -23.10
C GLY A 256 15.84 -0.35 -22.70
N ARG A 257 16.15 0.46 -21.68
CA ARG A 257 17.53 0.64 -21.19
C ARG A 257 17.91 -0.35 -20.10
N ALA A 258 16.95 -0.84 -19.33
CA ALA A 258 17.25 -1.75 -18.23
C ALA A 258 17.61 -3.15 -18.75
N MET A 259 17.00 -3.62 -19.85
CA MET A 259 17.29 -4.96 -20.41
C MET A 259 18.68 -5.10 -21.04
N SER A 260 19.29 -4.01 -21.55
CA SER A 260 20.58 -4.08 -22.24
C SER A 260 21.73 -4.53 -21.34
N ASP A 261 21.69 -4.17 -20.06
CA ASP A 261 22.83 -4.38 -19.15
C ASP A 261 22.94 -5.84 -18.69
N LEU A 262 21.85 -6.61 -18.75
CA LEU A 262 21.85 -8.06 -18.50
C LEU A 262 22.15 -8.88 -19.76
N ALA A 263 22.14 -8.28 -20.95
CA ALA A 263 22.35 -9.02 -22.19
C ALA A 263 23.72 -9.72 -22.22
N ALA A 264 24.76 -9.08 -21.66
CA ALA A 264 26.10 -9.66 -21.54
C ALA A 264 26.21 -10.78 -20.48
N TRP A 265 25.25 -10.87 -19.56
CA TRP A 265 25.19 -11.93 -18.54
C TRP A 265 24.52 -13.21 -19.05
N LEU A 266 23.60 -13.09 -20.02
CA LEU A 266 22.92 -14.24 -20.62
C LEU A 266 23.88 -15.10 -21.44
N GLN A 267 23.75 -16.41 -21.34
CA GLN A 267 24.48 -17.33 -22.21
C GLN A 267 23.97 -17.24 -23.67
N PRO A 268 24.79 -17.62 -24.67
CA PRO A 268 24.32 -17.70 -26.05
C PRO A 268 23.05 -18.56 -26.19
N GLY A 269 22.01 -17.95 -26.76
CA GLY A 269 20.70 -18.56 -26.96
C GLY A 269 19.83 -18.70 -25.70
N GLU A 270 20.25 -18.18 -24.56
CA GLU A 270 19.42 -18.06 -23.35
C GLU A 270 18.51 -16.83 -23.48
N ARG A 271 17.22 -16.98 -23.15
CA ARG A 271 16.24 -15.89 -23.23
C ARG A 271 15.84 -15.44 -21.84
N LEU A 272 15.98 -14.14 -21.59
CA LEU A 272 15.41 -13.51 -20.40
C LEU A 272 13.88 -13.53 -20.47
N MET A 273 13.25 -14.13 -19.48
CA MET A 273 11.80 -14.20 -19.37
C MET A 273 11.26 -13.17 -18.39
N VAL A 274 11.86 -13.08 -17.20
CA VAL A 274 11.48 -12.11 -16.17
C VAL A 274 12.71 -11.55 -15.49
N ARG A 275 12.68 -10.24 -15.23
CA ARG A 275 13.63 -9.56 -14.35
C ARG A 275 12.85 -8.85 -13.26
N LEU A 276 13.11 -9.18 -12.01
CA LEU A 276 12.62 -8.43 -10.86
C LEU A 276 13.79 -7.66 -10.26
N PRO A 277 13.90 -6.34 -10.52
CA PRO A 277 14.96 -5.53 -9.91
C PRO A 277 14.82 -5.56 -8.39
N ALA A 278 15.93 -5.24 -7.70
CA ALA A 278 15.90 -5.09 -6.27
C ALA A 278 14.84 -4.06 -5.83
N VAL A 279 13.97 -4.47 -4.92
CA VAL A 279 12.94 -3.63 -4.31
C VAL A 279 13.47 -3.20 -2.95
N PRO A 280 13.63 -1.90 -2.68
CA PRO A 280 14.01 -1.43 -1.36
C PRO A 280 13.00 -1.87 -0.29
N GLY A 281 13.50 -2.52 0.76
CA GLY A 281 12.71 -2.99 1.90
C GLY A 281 13.30 -4.27 2.51
N TRP A 282 12.83 -4.58 3.71
CA TRP A 282 13.21 -5.76 4.46
C TRP A 282 12.53 -7.01 3.93
N VAL A 283 13.09 -8.15 4.33
CA VAL A 283 12.52 -9.48 4.11
C VAL A 283 11.78 -9.87 5.39
N GLY A 284 10.55 -10.34 5.27
CA GLY A 284 9.87 -11.11 6.31
C GLY A 284 9.88 -12.59 5.97
N ALA A 285 9.84 -13.47 6.96
CA ALA A 285 9.83 -14.90 6.73
C ALA A 285 9.01 -15.65 7.77
N ARG A 286 8.34 -16.72 7.35
CA ARG A 286 7.86 -17.80 8.21
C ARG A 286 8.54 -19.11 7.82
N ILE A 287 9.44 -19.58 8.68
CA ILE A 287 10.26 -20.78 8.46
C ILE A 287 10.03 -21.74 9.63
N GLY A 288 9.59 -22.96 9.35
CA GLY A 288 9.34 -23.96 10.39
C GLY A 288 8.30 -23.51 11.44
N GLY A 289 7.34 -22.69 11.03
CA GLY A 289 6.32 -22.10 11.91
C GLY A 289 6.78 -20.89 12.72
N THR A 290 8.06 -20.51 12.64
CA THR A 290 8.61 -19.32 13.32
C THR A 290 8.61 -18.13 12.37
N GLN A 291 8.06 -17.01 12.83
CA GLN A 291 8.06 -15.74 12.09
C GLN A 291 9.29 -14.91 12.47
N ALA A 292 9.97 -14.34 11.46
CA ALA A 292 11.12 -13.46 11.62
C ALA A 292 10.93 -12.19 10.77
N ILE A 293 10.90 -11.04 11.43
CA ILE A 293 10.78 -9.72 10.82
C ILE A 293 11.66 -8.71 11.60
N PRO A 294 12.67 -8.08 10.97
CA PRO A 294 13.24 -8.46 9.68
C PRO A 294 13.91 -9.85 9.75
N TYR A 295 13.86 -10.58 8.65
CA TYR A 295 14.56 -11.86 8.48
C TYR A 295 16.07 -11.64 8.38
N THR A 296 16.83 -12.43 9.12
CA THR A 296 18.29 -12.49 9.04
C THR A 296 18.69 -13.71 8.21
N PRO A 297 19.61 -13.59 7.23
CA PRO A 297 20.03 -14.71 6.40
C PRO A 297 20.45 -15.94 7.23
N ALA A 298 19.98 -17.11 6.84
CA ALA A 298 20.32 -18.38 7.50
C ALA A 298 21.72 -18.86 7.11
N ARG A 299 22.20 -18.47 5.92
CA ARG A 299 23.48 -18.89 5.36
C ARG A 299 24.46 -17.72 5.26
N ARG A 300 25.74 -18.05 5.09
CA ARG A 300 26.77 -17.05 4.82
C ARG A 300 26.55 -16.42 3.45
N MET A 301 26.35 -15.11 3.43
CA MET A 301 26.11 -14.32 2.23
C MET A 301 27.39 -13.65 1.71
N PRO A 302 27.43 -13.27 0.42
CA PRO A 302 28.53 -12.47 -0.10
C PRO A 302 28.64 -11.15 0.66
N GLU A 303 29.86 -10.65 0.80
CA GLU A 303 30.06 -9.29 1.25
C GLU A 303 29.60 -8.32 0.16
N VAL A 304 28.74 -7.38 0.54
CA VAL A 304 28.23 -6.35 -0.37
C VAL A 304 28.80 -5.00 0.07
N HIS A 305 29.65 -4.43 -0.79
CA HIS A 305 30.27 -3.11 -0.64
C HIS A 305 29.32 -1.98 -1.10
N ALA A 306 28.12 -1.96 -0.54
CA ALA A 306 27.15 -0.87 -0.71
C ALA A 306 26.85 -0.24 0.66
N ASP A 307 26.40 1.01 0.70
CA ASP A 307 26.01 1.62 1.97
C ASP A 307 24.91 0.79 2.67
N PRO A 308 24.96 0.66 4.02
CA PRO A 308 23.89 0.03 4.76
C PRO A 308 22.52 0.66 4.44
N PRO A 309 21.45 -0.14 4.38
CA PRO A 309 20.11 0.39 4.13
C PRO A 309 19.71 1.32 5.28
N ARG A 310 19.39 2.57 4.93
CA ARG A 310 18.93 3.61 5.85
C ARG A 310 17.41 3.62 5.99
N TRP A 311 16.77 2.46 6.04
CA TRP A 311 15.30 2.33 6.00
C TRP A 311 14.69 2.37 7.41
N PRO A 312 13.41 2.77 7.55
CA PRO A 312 12.66 2.48 8.77
C PRO A 312 12.58 0.97 8.99
N LEU A 313 12.50 0.54 10.26
CA LEU A 313 12.26 -0.86 10.61
C LEU A 313 10.79 -1.23 10.37
N PRO A 314 10.49 -2.52 10.16
CA PRO A 314 9.11 -3.01 10.15
C PRO A 314 8.41 -2.72 11.48
N THR A 315 7.08 -2.82 11.48
CA THR A 315 6.30 -2.70 12.70
C THR A 315 6.70 -3.76 13.73
N GLU A 316 6.74 -3.38 15.00
CA GLU A 316 6.95 -4.31 16.12
C GLU A 316 5.67 -5.09 16.46
N ARG A 317 4.53 -4.70 15.87
CA ARG A 317 3.26 -5.34 16.14
C ARG A 317 3.18 -6.70 15.45
N PRO A 318 2.56 -7.70 16.08
CA PRO A 318 2.28 -8.96 15.42
C PRO A 318 1.51 -8.71 14.12
N MET A 319 2.00 -9.31 13.04
CA MET A 319 1.39 -9.22 11.73
C MET A 319 1.10 -10.63 11.23
N ASP A 320 -0.12 -10.84 10.77
CA ASP A 320 -0.47 -12.06 10.06
C ASP A 320 0.35 -12.15 8.78
N ASP A 321 0.78 -13.35 8.44
CA ASP A 321 1.54 -13.64 7.23
C ASP A 321 0.92 -13.10 5.95
N GLU A 322 -0.40 -12.96 5.90
CA GLU A 322 -1.09 -12.48 4.71
C GLU A 322 -1.03 -10.96 4.58
N ASP A 323 -0.81 -10.23 5.67
CA ASP A 323 -0.90 -8.77 5.74
C ASP A 323 0.48 -8.09 5.67
N TRP A 324 1.56 -8.84 5.45
CA TRP A 324 2.89 -8.29 5.15
C TRP A 324 2.94 -7.15 4.10
N PRO A 325 2.09 -7.12 3.04
CA PRO A 325 2.15 -6.05 2.05
C PRO A 325 1.74 -4.68 2.62
N ASP A 326 1.05 -4.68 3.76
CA ASP A 326 0.64 -3.47 4.45
C ASP A 326 1.78 -2.83 5.25
N ASP A 327 2.89 -3.55 5.51
CA ASP A 327 4.09 -2.89 6.02
C ASP A 327 4.86 -2.29 4.83
N PRO A 328 4.95 -0.94 4.73
CA PRO A 328 5.63 -0.29 3.61
C PRO A 328 7.14 -0.56 3.62
N THR A 329 7.68 -1.06 4.73
CA THR A 329 9.10 -1.41 4.85
C THR A 329 9.39 -2.83 4.38
N LEU A 330 8.38 -3.70 4.22
CA LEU A 330 8.55 -5.07 3.72
C LEU A 330 8.47 -5.12 2.19
N ALA A 331 9.52 -5.65 1.58
CA ALA A 331 9.59 -5.84 0.13
C ALA A 331 9.48 -7.31 -0.28
N TYR A 332 9.75 -8.23 0.64
CA TYR A 332 9.80 -9.66 0.36
C TYR A 332 9.16 -10.43 1.50
N TRP A 333 8.53 -11.56 1.16
CA TRP A 333 8.00 -12.50 2.14
C TRP A 333 8.29 -13.93 1.76
N VAL A 334 8.68 -14.76 2.73
CA VAL A 334 9.06 -16.16 2.50
C VAL A 334 8.20 -17.09 3.35
N TRP A 335 7.74 -18.18 2.75
CA TRP A 335 7.21 -19.34 3.46
C TRP A 335 8.05 -20.57 3.18
N ALA A 336 8.52 -21.20 4.25
CA ALA A 336 9.26 -22.46 4.17
C ALA A 336 9.04 -23.30 5.44
N ARG A 337 9.31 -24.60 5.33
CA ARG A 337 9.37 -25.52 6.47
C ARG A 337 10.77 -25.64 7.04
N ASP A 338 11.79 -25.48 6.20
CA ASP A 338 13.19 -25.69 6.54
C ASP A 338 14.06 -24.55 5.95
N PRO A 339 15.08 -24.05 6.67
CA PRO A 339 15.96 -22.98 6.19
C PRO A 339 16.80 -23.34 4.96
N GLU A 340 16.94 -24.63 4.62
CA GLU A 340 17.69 -25.07 3.43
C GLU A 340 16.86 -25.03 2.14
N GLN A 341 15.57 -24.74 2.21
CA GLN A 341 14.66 -24.70 1.05
C GLN A 341 14.94 -23.53 0.10
N ASP A 342 14.63 -23.73 -1.17
CA ASP A 342 14.99 -22.84 -2.27
C ASP A 342 14.53 -21.40 -2.00
N ALA A 343 13.27 -21.17 -1.59
CA ALA A 343 12.79 -19.81 -1.33
C ALA A 343 13.62 -19.06 -0.27
N VAL A 344 14.09 -19.77 0.76
CA VAL A 344 14.95 -19.19 1.81
C VAL A 344 16.32 -18.84 1.24
N ARG A 345 16.86 -19.71 0.37
CA ARG A 345 18.14 -19.45 -0.30
C ARG A 345 18.13 -18.15 -1.10
N PHE A 346 17.07 -17.93 -1.88
CA PHE A 346 16.87 -16.68 -2.62
C PHE A 346 16.61 -15.49 -1.67
N ALA A 347 15.91 -15.71 -0.56
CA ALA A 347 15.62 -14.66 0.42
C ALA A 347 16.83 -14.14 1.20
N ASP A 348 17.79 -15.03 1.50
CA ASP A 348 19.06 -14.66 2.11
C ASP A 348 19.76 -13.54 1.30
N HIS A 349 19.67 -13.61 -0.03
CA HIS A 349 20.22 -12.60 -0.92
C HIS A 349 19.52 -11.26 -0.85
N PHE A 350 18.19 -11.23 -0.69
CA PHE A 350 17.46 -9.97 -0.53
C PHE A 350 17.72 -9.34 0.85
N ALA A 351 17.85 -10.16 1.89
CA ALA A 351 18.11 -9.71 3.25
C ALA A 351 19.55 -9.16 3.40
N ALA A 352 20.56 -9.86 2.86
CA ALA A 352 21.95 -9.39 2.91
C ALA A 352 22.30 -8.37 1.82
N GLY A 353 21.56 -8.38 0.72
CA GLY A 353 21.94 -7.71 -0.52
C GLY A 353 21.79 -6.20 -0.54
N ARG A 354 21.26 -5.56 0.52
CA ARG A 354 21.10 -4.10 0.64
C ARG A 354 20.39 -3.47 -0.58
N ALA A 355 19.34 -4.14 -1.07
CA ALA A 355 18.62 -3.80 -2.30
C ALA A 355 19.52 -3.70 -3.56
N GLN A 356 20.53 -4.56 -3.67
CA GLN A 356 21.33 -4.74 -4.89
C GLN A 356 21.06 -6.09 -5.59
N ALA A 357 20.47 -7.06 -4.89
CA ALA A 357 20.14 -8.37 -5.44
C ALA A 357 18.97 -8.28 -6.42
N THR A 358 19.18 -8.73 -7.65
CA THR A 358 18.16 -8.79 -8.70
C THR A 358 17.79 -10.24 -8.96
N LEU A 359 16.50 -10.54 -9.01
CA LEU A 359 16.02 -11.86 -9.44
C LEU A 359 15.89 -11.89 -10.96
N VAL A 360 16.47 -12.92 -11.57
CA VAL A 360 16.42 -13.13 -13.02
C VAL A 360 15.89 -14.53 -13.29
N ILE A 361 14.90 -14.61 -14.17
CA ILE A 361 14.30 -15.86 -14.66
C ILE A 361 14.51 -15.92 -16.16
N THR A 362 15.13 -17.00 -16.62
CA THR A 362 15.36 -17.27 -18.04
C THR A 362 14.62 -18.54 -18.45
N ASP A 363 14.67 -18.87 -19.74
CA ASP A 363 14.18 -20.16 -20.24
C ASP A 363 15.05 -21.37 -19.85
N ARG A 364 16.11 -21.17 -19.05
CA ARG A 364 17.02 -22.22 -18.59
C ARG A 364 17.19 -22.30 -17.07
N ARG A 365 17.05 -21.17 -16.36
CA ARG A 365 17.43 -21.07 -14.95
C ARG A 365 16.76 -19.92 -14.22
N LEU A 366 16.82 -20.02 -12.89
CA LEU A 366 16.50 -18.97 -11.95
C LEU A 366 17.79 -18.53 -11.26
N ALA A 367 18.06 -17.23 -11.20
CA ALA A 367 19.30 -16.71 -10.64
C ALA A 367 19.10 -15.43 -9.81
N ILE A 368 19.92 -15.29 -8.77
CA ILE A 368 20.23 -13.99 -8.16
C ILE A 368 21.49 -13.45 -8.82
N VAL A 369 21.37 -12.22 -9.32
CA VAL A 369 22.50 -11.48 -9.88
C VAL A 369 22.75 -10.19 -9.11
N TYR A 370 24.02 -9.83 -9.01
CA TYR A 370 24.48 -8.56 -8.44
C TYR A 370 25.29 -7.78 -9.47
N PRO A 371 25.21 -6.44 -9.46
CA PRO A 371 26.20 -5.62 -10.15
C PRO A 371 27.60 -5.93 -9.63
N ARG A 372 28.59 -6.18 -10.50
CA ARG A 372 29.95 -6.56 -10.06
C ARG A 372 30.59 -5.53 -9.12
N ARG A 373 30.36 -4.24 -9.40
CA ARG A 373 30.81 -3.11 -8.57
C ARG A 373 30.37 -3.12 -7.10
N VAL A 374 29.35 -3.91 -6.72
CA VAL A 374 28.92 -4.00 -5.31
C VAL A 374 29.48 -5.22 -4.58
N LEU A 375 30.12 -6.16 -5.29
CA LEU A 375 30.73 -7.36 -4.72
C LEU A 375 32.26 -7.33 -4.76
N GLU A 376 32.83 -6.63 -5.73
CA GLU A 376 34.27 -6.47 -5.87
C GLU A 376 34.76 -5.26 -5.08
N PRO A 377 36.01 -5.27 -4.57
CA PRO A 377 36.60 -4.10 -3.96
C PRO A 377 36.54 -2.88 -4.90
N PRO A 378 36.41 -1.65 -4.36
CA PRO A 378 36.43 -0.45 -5.18
C PRO A 378 37.68 -0.40 -6.06
N ALA A 379 37.49 -0.37 -7.37
CA ALA A 379 38.55 -0.31 -8.38
C ALA A 379 38.24 0.77 -9.43
N GLU A 380 39.27 1.29 -10.08
CA GLU A 380 39.13 2.24 -11.19
C GLU A 380 39.73 1.64 -12.48
N PRO A 381 38.92 1.44 -13.55
CA PRO A 381 37.48 1.68 -13.63
C PRO A 381 36.66 0.66 -12.80
N ALA A 382 35.46 1.06 -12.37
CA ALA A 382 34.57 0.18 -11.65
C ALA A 382 34.18 -1.03 -12.52
N PRO A 383 34.14 -2.25 -11.99
CA PRO A 383 33.80 -3.43 -12.76
C PRO A 383 32.33 -3.34 -13.23
N GLU A 384 32.15 -3.41 -14.54
CA GLU A 384 30.84 -3.35 -15.19
C GLU A 384 30.17 -4.73 -15.28
N GLY A 385 28.86 -4.73 -15.49
CA GLY A 385 28.06 -5.93 -15.68
C GLY A 385 27.57 -6.59 -14.39
N TYR A 386 27.04 -7.80 -14.55
CA TYR A 386 26.43 -8.60 -13.49
C TYR A 386 27.20 -9.90 -13.29
N THR A 387 27.19 -10.40 -12.06
CA THR A 387 27.63 -11.76 -11.74
C THR A 387 26.53 -12.52 -11.02
N THR A 388 26.51 -13.85 -11.19
CA THR A 388 25.59 -14.75 -10.50
C THR A 388 26.14 -15.12 -9.14
N PHE A 389 25.28 -15.22 -8.13
CA PHE A 389 25.67 -15.76 -6.83
C PHE A 389 24.89 -17.01 -6.45
N GLU A 390 23.56 -16.96 -6.59
CA GLU A 390 22.69 -18.12 -6.39
C GLU A 390 22.06 -18.45 -7.73
N GLU A 391 22.12 -19.72 -8.10
CA GLU A 391 21.60 -20.24 -9.35
C GLU A 391 20.95 -21.57 -9.07
N SER A 392 19.71 -21.73 -9.52
CA SER A 392 19.13 -23.06 -9.66
C SER A 392 19.00 -23.40 -11.14
N ALA A 393 19.56 -24.55 -11.51
CA ALA A 393 19.46 -25.11 -12.84
C ALA A 393 18.13 -25.87 -13.00
N GLY A 394 17.35 -25.56 -14.04
CA GLY A 394 16.13 -26.30 -14.35
C GLY A 394 14.95 -26.04 -13.41
N PRO A 395 13.97 -26.96 -13.32
CA PRO A 395 12.64 -26.70 -12.76
C PRO A 395 12.67 -26.76 -11.22
N SER A 396 13.48 -25.92 -10.55
CA SER A 396 13.24 -25.64 -9.11
C SER A 396 11.97 -24.80 -8.93
N LEU A 397 11.66 -23.96 -9.92
CA LEU A 397 10.45 -23.15 -9.92
C LEU A 397 9.28 -23.97 -10.48
N ARG A 398 8.26 -24.19 -9.65
CA ARG A 398 7.02 -24.88 -10.02
C ARG A 398 6.02 -23.93 -10.68
N ALA A 399 5.88 -22.73 -10.13
CA ALA A 399 4.96 -21.74 -10.64
C ALA A 399 5.47 -20.31 -10.43
N LEU A 400 5.15 -19.45 -11.41
CA LEU A 400 5.32 -18.01 -11.32
C LEU A 400 3.96 -17.36 -11.54
N THR A 401 3.48 -16.61 -10.54
CA THR A 401 2.18 -15.93 -10.61
C THR A 401 2.29 -14.49 -10.09
N ALA A 402 1.27 -13.68 -10.36
CA ALA A 402 1.18 -12.31 -9.86
C ALA A 402 -0.10 -12.11 -9.02
N PRO A 403 -0.21 -12.75 -7.83
CA PRO A 403 -1.41 -12.68 -7.04
C PRO A 403 -1.61 -11.30 -6.42
N HIS A 404 -2.88 -10.99 -6.15
CA HIS A 404 -3.27 -10.01 -5.16
C HIS A 404 -3.08 -10.61 -3.76
N VAL A 405 -2.47 -9.85 -2.86
CA VAL A 405 -2.09 -10.27 -1.50
C VAL A 405 -2.56 -9.24 -0.47
N GLY A 406 -2.76 -9.69 0.77
CA GLY A 406 -3.28 -8.87 1.87
C GLY A 406 -4.79 -8.72 1.89
N ARG A 407 -5.28 -8.15 2.99
CA ARG A 407 -6.69 -7.80 3.19
C ARG A 407 -7.00 -6.31 2.93
N SER A 408 -6.00 -5.52 2.55
CA SER A 408 -6.21 -4.12 2.16
C SER A 408 -6.95 -4.01 0.82
N ALA A 409 -7.79 -2.98 0.69
CA ALA A 409 -8.46 -2.59 -0.54
C ALA A 409 -8.02 -1.16 -0.93
N PRO A 410 -7.52 -0.92 -2.15
CA PRO A 410 -7.28 -1.93 -3.19
C PRO A 410 -6.20 -2.94 -2.77
N PRO A 411 -6.28 -4.18 -3.28
CA PRO A 411 -5.31 -5.21 -2.92
C PRO A 411 -3.91 -4.89 -3.44
N SER A 412 -2.90 -5.25 -2.67
CA SER A 412 -1.50 -5.16 -3.09
C SER A 412 -1.19 -6.27 -4.08
N SER A 413 -0.36 -5.98 -5.08
CA SER A 413 0.15 -6.99 -6.03
C SER A 413 1.54 -7.46 -5.60
N ALA A 414 1.80 -8.75 -5.75
CA ALA A 414 3.10 -9.35 -5.56
C ALA A 414 3.43 -10.30 -6.71
N VAL A 415 4.72 -10.54 -6.94
CA VAL A 415 5.19 -11.66 -7.75
C VAL A 415 5.41 -12.84 -6.82
N ARG A 416 4.79 -13.98 -7.13
CA ARG A 416 4.86 -15.22 -6.35
C ARG A 416 5.64 -16.27 -7.11
N LEU A 417 6.71 -16.75 -6.47
CA LEU A 417 7.51 -17.88 -6.90
C LEU A 417 7.23 -19.06 -5.99
N ASP A 418 6.63 -20.11 -6.54
CA ASP A 418 6.45 -21.38 -5.82
C ASP A 418 7.50 -22.37 -6.29
N PHE A 419 8.25 -22.94 -5.36
CA PHE A 419 9.31 -23.90 -5.64
C PHE A 419 8.81 -25.34 -5.52
N HIS A 420 9.52 -26.29 -6.15
CA HIS A 420 9.17 -27.72 -6.13
C HIS A 420 9.31 -28.36 -4.75
N ASP A 421 10.17 -27.82 -3.89
CA ASP A 421 10.30 -28.25 -2.50
C ASP A 421 9.13 -27.79 -1.60
N GLY A 422 8.17 -27.04 -2.16
CA GLY A 422 6.99 -26.54 -1.47
C GLY A 422 7.19 -25.21 -0.74
N SER A 423 8.38 -24.60 -0.83
CA SER A 423 8.62 -23.24 -0.34
C SER A 423 8.11 -22.18 -1.32
N THR A 424 7.85 -20.97 -0.82
CA THR A 424 7.31 -19.86 -1.59
C THR A 424 8.04 -18.56 -1.26
N LEU A 425 8.37 -17.78 -2.30
CA LEU A 425 8.87 -16.41 -2.19
C LEU A 425 7.86 -15.44 -2.83
N LEU A 426 7.49 -14.40 -2.10
CA LEU A 426 6.74 -13.25 -2.60
C LEU A 426 7.65 -12.03 -2.71
N VAL A 427 7.51 -11.29 -3.82
CA VAL A 427 8.19 -10.02 -4.07
C VAL A 427 7.13 -8.93 -4.24
N ALA A 428 7.17 -7.89 -3.40
CA ALA A 428 6.27 -6.75 -3.51
C ALA A 428 6.50 -6.06 -4.86
N HIS A 429 5.46 -5.95 -5.67
CA HIS A 429 5.61 -5.34 -6.98
C HIS A 429 4.29 -4.67 -7.39
N PRO A 430 4.15 -3.34 -7.20
CA PRO A 430 2.88 -2.64 -7.37
C PRO A 430 2.31 -2.76 -8.79
N GLU A 431 3.15 -3.06 -9.79
CA GLU A 431 2.74 -3.20 -11.20
C GLU A 431 2.67 -4.68 -11.67
N ALA A 432 2.87 -5.67 -10.78
CA ALA A 432 3.06 -7.06 -11.21
C ALA A 432 1.85 -7.68 -11.92
N ALA A 433 0.64 -7.31 -11.49
CA ALA A 433 -0.60 -7.81 -12.08
C ALA A 433 -0.73 -7.49 -13.59
N HIS A 434 -0.05 -6.44 -14.08
CA HIS A 434 -0.15 -5.99 -15.48
C HIS A 434 0.96 -6.58 -16.38
N GLY A 435 2.09 -6.99 -15.80
CA GLY A 435 3.30 -7.35 -16.53
C GLY A 435 3.53 -8.85 -16.74
N ILE A 436 3.15 -9.69 -15.78
CA ILE A 436 3.45 -11.14 -15.83
C ILE A 436 2.32 -11.87 -16.54
N ARG A 437 2.41 -11.98 -17.87
CA ARG A 437 1.42 -12.70 -18.70
C ARG A 437 1.65 -14.22 -18.76
N HIS A 438 2.82 -14.70 -18.36
CA HIS A 438 3.11 -16.13 -18.27
C HIS A 438 2.68 -16.67 -16.91
N THR A 439 1.40 -16.98 -16.78
CA THR A 439 0.88 -17.87 -15.74
C THR A 439 0.92 -19.29 -16.29
N GLY A 440 1.99 -20.02 -16.01
CA GLY A 440 2.17 -21.38 -16.49
C GLY A 440 2.93 -22.23 -15.47
N THR A 441 2.63 -23.52 -15.44
CA THR A 441 3.46 -24.52 -14.78
C THR A 441 4.76 -24.66 -15.57
N TRP A 442 5.89 -24.46 -14.92
CA TRP A 442 7.21 -24.69 -15.50
C TRP A 442 7.51 -26.18 -15.31
N THR A 443 7.61 -26.91 -16.43
CA THR A 443 7.83 -28.36 -16.44
C THR A 443 9.22 -28.71 -16.92
#